data_AF-A6GXR6-F1
#
_entry.id   AF-A6GXR6-F1
#
_cell.length_a   1.000
_cell.length_b   1.000
_cell.length_c   1.000
_cell.angle_alpha   90.00
_cell.angle_beta   90.00
_cell.angle_gamma   90.00
#
_symmetry.space_group_name_H-M   'P 1'
#
loop_
_entity.id
_entity.type
_entity.pdbx_description
1 polymer ?
#
loop_
_entity_poly.entity_id
_entity_poly.type
_entity_poly.pdbx_seq_one_letter_code
_entity_poly.pdbx_strand_id
1 'polypeptide(L)'
;MSAQTAEQKKTENEKRVIIAQIAKPTEEVKKASILATIEKFKPEPPKTAEERILRKDQFDALTRRYLHLKEKSNDLKMFEAGNDKNSCSITFKNGQDFKFEIKNINVIEKLCKGAQEELSILLTEAESEVLTFQI
;
A
#
# COMPACT_ATOMS: atom_id res chain seq x y z
N MET A 1 -1.51 10.43 -63.60
CA MET A 1 -0.64 9.63 -64.49
C MET A 1 0.80 9.94 -64.14
N SER A 2 1.57 8.90 -63.83
CA SER A 2 3.03 8.75 -64.04
C SER A 2 3.97 9.77 -63.35
N ALA A 3 4.69 9.43 -62.27
CA ALA A 3 5.86 8.54 -62.16
C ALA A 3 7.21 9.21 -62.49
N GLN A 4 8.11 9.16 -61.47
CA GLN A 4 9.59 9.16 -61.52
C GLN A 4 10.27 10.47 -61.97
N THR A 5 11.31 10.96 -61.30
CA THR A 5 12.67 10.40 -61.40
C THR A 5 13.56 10.94 -60.27
N ALA A 6 14.49 10.11 -59.81
CA ALA A 6 15.44 10.38 -58.74
C ALA A 6 16.83 10.83 -59.26
N GLU A 7 17.48 11.67 -58.44
CA GLU A 7 18.89 11.62 -58.03
C GLU A 7 20.05 12.08 -58.97
N GLN A 8 20.78 13.14 -58.58
CA GLN A 8 22.15 13.06 -57.99
C GLN A 8 22.94 14.41 -57.91
N LYS A 9 23.43 14.69 -56.68
CA LYS A 9 24.79 15.16 -56.24
C LYS A 9 25.30 16.62 -56.36
N LYS A 10 25.70 17.12 -55.15
CA LYS A 10 26.94 17.87 -54.75
C LYS A 10 26.99 19.39 -55.08
N THR A 11 27.40 20.35 -54.22
CA THR A 11 28.18 20.39 -52.96
C THR A 11 28.02 21.76 -52.24
N GLU A 12 28.31 21.81 -50.91
CA GLU A 12 28.83 22.96 -50.10
C GLU A 12 27.91 24.19 -49.85
N ASN A 13 27.83 24.86 -48.68
CA ASN A 13 28.68 24.93 -47.49
C ASN A 13 27.91 25.55 -46.28
N GLU A 14 28.44 25.35 -45.07
CA GLU A 14 28.25 26.16 -43.84
C GLU A 14 26.90 26.19 -43.07
N LYS A 15 26.87 25.50 -41.92
CA LYS A 15 26.55 26.14 -40.61
C LYS A 15 26.95 25.25 -39.42
N ARG A 16 27.85 25.81 -38.61
CA ARG A 16 28.34 25.31 -37.31
C ARG A 16 27.19 25.16 -36.31
N VAL A 17 27.10 24.03 -35.58
CA VAL A 17 26.64 24.00 -34.18
C VAL A 17 27.31 22.85 -33.41
N ILE A 18 28.31 23.24 -32.59
CA ILE A 18 28.59 22.82 -31.20
C ILE A 18 28.53 21.31 -30.87
N ILE A 19 29.70 20.68 -30.87
CA ILE A 19 29.97 19.43 -30.15
C ILE A 19 30.01 19.76 -28.66
N ALA A 20 28.99 19.34 -27.91
CA ALA A 20 29.01 19.39 -26.45
C ALA A 20 30.13 18.47 -25.95
N GLN A 21 31.18 19.09 -25.40
CA GLN A 21 32.19 18.39 -24.62
C GLN A 21 31.50 17.74 -23.42
N ILE A 22 31.33 16.41 -23.47
CA ILE A 22 30.97 15.61 -22.31
C ILE A 22 32.21 15.61 -21.40
N ALA A 23 32.29 16.59 -20.51
CA ALA A 23 33.25 16.62 -19.43
C ALA A 23 33.04 15.35 -18.59
N LYS A 24 34.02 14.45 -18.60
CA LYS A 24 34.03 13.30 -17.68
C LYS A 24 34.00 13.87 -16.25
N PRO A 25 33.05 13.45 -15.39
CA PRO A 25 32.98 13.96 -14.03
C PRO A 25 34.29 13.62 -13.31
N THR A 26 34.95 14.66 -12.81
CA THR A 26 36.16 14.63 -11.99
C THR A 26 35.97 13.63 -10.85
N GLU A 27 37.00 12.84 -10.52
CA GLU A 27 36.91 11.77 -9.50
C GLU A 27 36.36 12.25 -8.15
N GLU A 28 36.55 13.53 -7.83
CA GLU A 28 36.03 14.17 -6.62
C GLU A 28 34.50 14.18 -6.55
N VAL A 29 33.81 14.36 -7.68
CA VAL A 29 32.35 14.35 -7.76
C VAL A 29 31.80 12.94 -7.56
N LYS A 30 32.54 11.91 -8.01
CA LYS A 30 32.18 10.50 -7.77
C LYS A 30 32.44 10.09 -6.32
N LYS A 31 33.51 10.57 -5.70
CA LYS A 31 33.80 10.31 -4.28
C LYS A 31 32.76 10.96 -3.37
N ALA A 32 32.32 12.18 -3.67
CA ALA A 32 31.26 12.86 -2.93
C ALA A 32 29.91 12.15 -3.03
N SER A 33 29.52 11.65 -4.21
CA SER A 33 28.27 10.90 -4.38
C SER A 33 28.30 9.54 -3.68
N ILE A 34 29.45 8.86 -3.67
CA ILE A 34 29.65 7.59 -2.94
C ILE A 34 29.58 7.82 -1.42
N LEU A 35 30.25 8.86 -0.90
CA LEU A 35 30.19 9.20 0.54
C LEU A 35 28.77 9.56 1.00
N ALA A 36 28.03 10.35 0.21
CA ALA A 36 26.64 10.68 0.49
C ALA A 36 25.71 9.46 0.44
N THR A 37 26.07 8.43 -0.34
CA THR A 37 25.36 7.15 -0.36
C THR A 37 25.70 6.35 0.89
N ILE A 38 26.96 6.27 1.29
CA ILE A 38 27.43 5.54 2.48
C ILE A 38 26.84 6.13 3.77
N GLU A 39 26.72 7.45 3.89
CA GLU A 39 26.11 8.08 5.07
C GLU A 39 24.62 7.77 5.23
N LYS A 40 23.89 7.57 4.12
CA LYS A 40 22.48 7.12 4.15
C LYS A 40 22.31 5.67 4.56
N PHE A 41 23.38 4.87 4.51
CA PHE A 41 23.38 3.45 4.87
C PHE A 41 24.09 3.17 6.21
N LYS A 42 24.25 4.18 7.08
CA LYS A 42 24.68 3.90 8.46
C LYS A 42 23.57 3.08 9.15
N PRO A 43 23.85 1.84 9.59
CA PRO A 43 22.86 1.04 10.29
C PRO A 43 22.45 1.78 11.57
N GLU A 44 21.15 1.84 11.84
CA GLU A 44 20.66 2.38 13.10
C GLU A 44 21.34 1.64 14.27
N PRO A 45 21.70 2.36 15.35
CA PRO A 45 22.30 1.73 16.51
C PRO A 45 21.37 0.62 17.02
N PRO A 46 21.93 -0.51 17.49
CA PRO A 46 21.11 -1.61 18.00
C PRO A 46 20.28 -1.11 19.18
N LYS A 47 18.96 -1.30 19.09
CA LYS A 47 18.02 -0.92 20.15
C LYS A 47 18.41 -1.54 21.49
N THR A 48 18.16 -0.79 22.56
CA THR A 48 18.38 -1.26 23.93
C THR A 48 17.40 -2.39 24.30
N ALA A 49 17.72 -3.14 25.36
CA ALA A 49 16.85 -4.22 25.83
C ALA A 49 15.47 -3.69 26.27
N GLU A 50 15.42 -2.53 26.92
CA GLU A 50 14.18 -1.88 27.37
C GLU A 50 13.30 -1.46 26.20
N GLU A 51 13.88 -0.85 25.16
CA GLU A 51 13.15 -0.47 23.94
C GLU A 51 12.58 -1.70 23.21
N ARG A 52 13.32 -2.81 23.18
CA ARG A 52 12.85 -4.06 22.59
C ARG A 52 11.66 -4.65 23.35
N ILE A 53 11.67 -4.56 24.68
CA ILE A 53 10.54 -5.01 25.52
C ILE A 53 9.31 -4.16 25.22
N LEU A 54 9.45 -2.83 25.20
CA LEU A 54 8.33 -1.93 24.91
C LEU A 54 7.79 -2.10 23.48
N ARG A 55 8.67 -2.32 22.50
CA ARG A 55 8.27 -2.65 21.11
C ARG A 55 7.53 -3.98 21.03
N LYS A 56 7.93 -4.98 21.81
CA LYS A 56 7.20 -6.25 21.89
C LYS A 56 5.77 -6.04 22.40
N ASP A 57 5.57 -5.23 23.43
CA ASP A 57 4.24 -4.94 23.96
C ASP A 57 3.36 -4.22 22.91
N GLN A 58 3.94 -3.32 22.14
CA GLN A 58 3.26 -2.67 21.00
C GLN A 58 2.90 -3.68 19.90
N PHE A 59 3.81 -4.59 19.57
CA PHE A 59 3.57 -5.65 18.60
C PHE A 59 2.44 -6.58 19.05
N ASP A 60 2.39 -6.93 20.34
CA ASP A 60 1.31 -7.73 20.91
C ASP A 60 -0.05 -7.02 20.78
N ALA A 61 -0.09 -5.69 20.96
CA ALA A 61 -1.30 -4.90 20.75
C ALA A 61 -1.76 -4.89 19.27
N LEU A 62 -0.83 -4.73 18.31
CA LEU A 62 -1.12 -4.81 16.88
C LEU A 62 -1.63 -6.21 16.49
N THR A 63 -1.01 -7.25 17.03
CA THR A 63 -1.42 -8.64 16.82
C THR A 63 -2.85 -8.88 17.31
N ARG A 64 -3.20 -8.38 18.50
CA ARG A 64 -4.56 -8.47 19.03
C ARG A 64 -5.58 -7.77 18.14
N ARG A 65 -5.25 -6.58 17.62
CA ARG A 65 -6.10 -5.85 16.67
C ARG A 65 -6.35 -6.68 15.40
N TYR A 66 -5.29 -7.22 14.79
CA TYR A 66 -5.41 -8.06 13.59
C TYR A 66 -6.27 -9.30 13.84
N LEU A 67 -6.02 -10.02 14.94
CA LEU A 67 -6.80 -11.22 15.29
C LEU A 67 -8.28 -10.90 15.48
N HIS A 68 -8.61 -9.79 16.15
CA HIS A 68 -9.99 -9.36 16.34
C HIS A 68 -10.68 -9.04 15.02
N LEU A 69 -10.03 -8.30 14.12
CA LEU A 69 -10.57 -7.99 12.79
C LEU A 69 -10.76 -9.26 11.96
N LYS A 70 -9.85 -10.23 12.08
CA LYS A 70 -9.93 -11.51 11.37
C LYS A 70 -11.10 -12.36 11.86
N GLU A 71 -11.34 -12.37 13.16
CA GLU A 71 -12.53 -12.99 13.76
C GLU A 71 -13.82 -12.38 13.20
N LYS A 72 -13.93 -11.04 13.19
CA LYS A 72 -15.09 -10.33 12.63
C LYS A 72 -15.29 -10.60 11.14
N SER A 73 -14.20 -10.79 10.39
CA SER A 73 -14.28 -11.12 8.96
C SER A 73 -14.82 -12.53 8.76
N ASN A 74 -14.45 -13.47 9.63
CA ASN A 74 -15.01 -14.81 9.61
C ASN A 74 -16.49 -14.81 10.01
N ASP A 75 -16.88 -14.04 11.02
CA ASP A 75 -18.29 -13.88 11.43
C ASP A 75 -19.15 -13.42 10.23
N LEU A 76 -18.66 -12.43 9.48
CA LEU A 76 -19.37 -11.88 8.32
C LEU A 76 -19.47 -12.89 7.15
N LYS A 77 -18.41 -13.69 6.93
CA LYS A 77 -18.43 -14.78 5.95
C LYS A 77 -19.39 -15.90 6.36
N MET A 78 -19.43 -16.24 7.64
CA MET A 78 -20.36 -17.23 8.18
C MET A 78 -21.81 -16.75 8.06
N PHE A 79 -22.05 -15.47 8.32
CA PHE A 79 -23.36 -14.86 8.11
C PHE A 79 -23.78 -14.97 6.65
N GLU A 80 -22.93 -14.63 5.69
CA GLU A 80 -23.25 -14.76 4.26
C GLU A 80 -23.52 -16.22 3.85
N ALA A 81 -22.72 -17.17 4.35
CA ALA A 81 -22.86 -18.59 4.02
C ALA A 81 -24.11 -19.24 4.65
N GLY A 82 -24.52 -18.80 5.84
CA GLY A 82 -25.65 -19.34 6.59
C GLY A 82 -26.99 -18.66 6.33
N ASN A 83 -27.01 -17.58 5.55
CA ASN A 83 -28.20 -16.77 5.34
C ASN A 83 -29.12 -17.35 4.26
N ASP A 84 -30.19 -18.03 4.68
CA ASP A 84 -31.33 -18.29 3.81
C ASP A 84 -32.14 -16.99 3.68
N LYS A 85 -32.13 -16.40 2.48
CA LYS A 85 -32.55 -15.01 2.16
C LYS A 85 -33.98 -14.63 2.62
N ASN A 86 -34.75 -15.58 3.13
CA ASN A 86 -36.14 -15.44 3.54
C ASN A 86 -36.34 -15.03 5.01
N SER A 87 -35.37 -15.25 5.91
CA SER A 87 -35.55 -14.98 7.36
C SER A 87 -34.43 -14.14 7.99
N CYS A 88 -33.70 -13.38 7.17
CA CYS A 88 -32.57 -12.60 7.62
C CYS A 88 -32.97 -11.34 8.40
N SER A 89 -32.30 -11.10 9.53
CA SER A 89 -32.39 -9.83 10.27
C SER A 89 -31.04 -9.41 10.80
N ILE A 90 -30.70 -8.12 10.67
CA ILE A 90 -29.54 -7.51 11.34
C ILE A 90 -30.06 -6.65 12.48
N THR A 91 -29.53 -6.85 13.69
CA THR A 91 -29.80 -5.98 14.84
C THR A 91 -28.56 -5.17 15.17
N PHE A 92 -28.69 -3.85 15.13
CA PHE A 92 -27.67 -2.94 15.62
C PHE A 92 -27.96 -2.62 17.08
N LYS A 93 -26.94 -2.76 17.93
CA LYS A 93 -26.99 -2.37 19.33
C LYS A 93 -25.86 -1.37 19.59
N ASN A 94 -26.19 -0.18 20.09
CA ASN A 94 -25.18 0.79 20.50
C ASN A 94 -24.79 0.61 21.99
N GLY A 95 -23.81 1.37 22.45
CA GLY A 95 -23.36 1.36 23.86
C GLY A 95 -24.36 1.94 24.87
N GLN A 96 -25.48 2.51 24.41
CA GLN A 96 -26.58 3.03 25.23
C GLN A 96 -27.79 2.08 25.25
N ASP A 97 -27.58 0.82 24.85
CA ASP A 97 -28.62 -0.21 24.72
C ASP A 97 -29.75 0.11 23.73
N PHE A 98 -29.61 1.15 22.91
CA PHE A 98 -30.52 1.39 21.80
C PHE A 98 -30.35 0.28 20.76
N LYS A 99 -31.47 -0.32 20.36
CA LYS A 99 -31.54 -1.39 19.39
C LYS A 99 -32.43 -1.00 18.23
N PHE A 100 -31.94 -1.21 17.02
CA PHE A 100 -32.78 -1.16 15.83
C PHE A 100 -32.53 -2.38 14.96
N GLU A 101 -33.61 -2.92 14.39
CA GLU A 101 -33.60 -4.16 13.61
C GLU A 101 -33.95 -3.86 12.16
N ILE A 102 -33.20 -4.45 11.23
CA ILE A 102 -33.43 -4.38 9.80
C ILE A 102 -33.74 -5.79 9.30
N LYS A 103 -34.88 -5.94 8.62
CA LYS A 103 -35.33 -7.20 7.98
C LYS A 103 -35.38 -7.15 6.45
N ASN A 104 -35.09 -5.98 5.86
CA ASN A 104 -35.13 -5.83 4.42
C ASN A 104 -33.84 -6.42 3.81
N ILE A 105 -33.98 -7.47 3.00
CA ILE A 105 -32.85 -8.19 2.41
C ILE A 105 -31.95 -7.30 1.54
N ASN A 106 -32.52 -6.40 0.74
CA ASN A 106 -31.73 -5.50 -0.13
C ASN A 106 -30.91 -4.51 0.71
N VAL A 107 -31.42 -4.10 1.88
CA VAL A 107 -30.68 -3.24 2.81
C VAL A 107 -29.59 -4.04 3.51
N ILE A 108 -29.90 -5.26 3.95
CA ILE A 108 -28.95 -6.18 4.58
C ILE A 108 -27.78 -6.47 3.64
N GLU A 109 -28.03 -6.81 2.38
CA GLU A 109 -26.99 -7.08 1.38
C GLU A 109 -26.05 -5.87 1.20
N LYS A 110 -26.60 -4.66 1.12
CA LYS A 110 -25.79 -3.43 1.03
C LYS A 110 -24.93 -3.19 2.27
N LEU A 111 -25.49 -3.44 3.45
CA LEU A 111 -24.76 -3.30 4.72
C LEU A 111 -23.65 -4.34 4.84
N CYS A 112 -23.91 -5.59 4.48
CA CYS A 112 -22.91 -6.64 4.47
C CYS A 112 -21.78 -6.31 3.51
N LYS A 113 -22.10 -5.86 2.29
CA LYS A 113 -21.08 -5.47 1.31
C LYS A 113 -20.22 -4.31 1.80
N GLY A 114 -20.82 -3.25 2.34
CA GLY A 114 -20.07 -2.13 2.91
C GLY A 114 -19.19 -2.55 4.09
N ALA A 115 -19.71 -3.41 4.97
CA ALA A 115 -18.93 -3.97 6.07
C ALA A 115 -17.76 -4.85 5.59
N GLN A 116 -17.94 -5.63 4.52
CA GLN A 116 -16.88 -6.44 3.91
C GLN A 116 -15.77 -5.58 3.32
N GLU A 117 -16.13 -4.53 2.59
CA GLU A 117 -15.18 -3.60 1.97
C GLU A 117 -14.34 -2.89 3.02
N GLU A 118 -14.98 -2.29 4.02
CA GLU A 118 -14.30 -1.60 5.13
C GLU A 118 -13.42 -2.55 5.93
N LEU A 119 -13.92 -3.75 6.27
CA LEU A 119 -13.17 -4.71 7.05
C LEU A 119 -11.96 -5.27 6.28
N SER A 120 -12.05 -5.40 4.96
CA SER A 120 -10.94 -5.80 4.11
C SER A 120 -9.81 -4.76 4.12
N ILE A 121 -10.17 -3.47 4.08
CA ILE A 121 -9.20 -2.37 4.17
C ILE A 121 -8.51 -2.42 5.53
N LEU A 122 -9.28 -2.44 6.61
CA LEU A 122 -8.75 -2.48 7.98
C LEU A 122 -7.87 -3.71 8.26
N LEU A 123 -8.23 -4.87 7.69
CA LEU A 123 -7.41 -6.07 7.78
C LEU A 123 -6.08 -5.93 7.04
N THR A 124 -6.12 -5.37 5.83
CA THR A 124 -4.92 -5.15 5.01
C THR A 124 -3.96 -4.18 5.72
N GLU A 125 -4.50 -3.11 6.28
CA GLU A 125 -3.72 -2.14 7.07
C GLU A 125 -3.12 -2.80 8.31
N ALA A 126 -3.92 -3.50 9.11
CA ALA A 126 -3.44 -4.18 10.32
C ALA A 126 -2.41 -5.27 10.01
N GLU A 127 -2.58 -6.02 8.91
CA GLU A 127 -1.61 -7.01 8.45
C GLU A 127 -0.30 -6.36 8.00
N SER A 128 -0.37 -5.24 7.27
CA SER A 128 0.80 -4.47 6.87
C SER A 128 1.56 -3.91 8.08
N GLU A 129 0.84 -3.38 9.06
CA GLU A 129 1.41 -2.90 10.34
C GLU A 129 2.18 -4.03 11.04
N VAL A 130 1.58 -5.22 11.16
CA VAL A 130 2.22 -6.38 11.80
C VAL A 130 3.45 -6.86 11.01
N LEU A 131 3.36 -6.95 9.69
CA LEU A 131 4.46 -7.46 8.85
C LEU A 131 5.66 -6.51 8.78
N THR A 132 5.41 -5.21 8.83
CA THR A 132 6.46 -4.19 8.75
C THR A 132 7.02 -3.79 10.11
N PHE A 133 6.39 -4.23 11.21
CA PHE A 133 6.82 -3.88 12.56
C PHE A 133 8.20 -4.48 12.90
N GLN A 134 9.12 -3.62 13.30
CA GLN A 134 10.44 -4.04 13.76
C GLN A 134 10.51 -3.96 15.29
N ILE A 135 10.84 -5.07 15.95
CA ILE A 135 11.04 -5.14 17.40
C ILE A 135 12.40 -4.55 17.79
#